data_AF-A0A423NZR2-F1
#
_entry.id   AF-A0A423NZR2-F1
#
_cell.length_a   1.000
_cell.length_b   1.000
_cell.length_c   1.000
_cell.angle_alpha   90.00
_cell.angle_beta   90.00
_cell.angle_gamma   90.00
#
_symmetry.space_group_name_H-M   'P 1'
#
loop_
_entity.id
_entity.type
_entity.pdbx_description
1 polymer ?
#
loop_
_entity_poly.entity_id
_entity_poly.type
_entity_poly.pdbx_seq_one_letter_code
_entity_poly.pdbx_strand_id
1 'polypeptide(L)'
;MSFLIYRTKIDSASGNIVAVRTCAKGGNEWFWVETGFIVQLIKQGVVFNTFREIGKDNWKIGAQVEIYDEKFLRTVANGTEKDNLESLPSDKV
;
A
#
# COMPACT_ATOMS: atom_id res chain seq x y z
N MET A 1 11.98 2.09 -10.39
CA MET A 1 12.10 1.66 -8.98
C MET A 1 10.72 1.27 -8.48
N SER A 2 10.59 0.19 -7.70
CA SER A 2 9.27 -0.30 -7.24
C SER A 2 9.28 -0.65 -5.76
N PHE A 3 8.16 -0.41 -5.09
CA PHE A 3 7.96 -0.66 -3.66
C PHE A 3 6.77 -1.57 -3.42
N LEU A 4 6.80 -2.25 -2.28
CA LEU A 4 5.76 -3.15 -1.80
C LEU A 4 5.08 -2.53 -0.58
N ILE A 5 3.76 -2.65 -0.47
CA ILE A 5 2.96 -2.20 0.67
C ILE A 5 2.26 -3.42 1.27
N TYR A 6 2.49 -3.70 2.55
CA TYR A 6 1.86 -4.88 3.19
C TYR A 6 0.96 -4.54 4.38
N ARG A 7 0.96 -3.28 4.82
CA ARG A 7 0.15 -2.83 5.95
C ARG A 7 -0.27 -1.38 5.78
N THR A 8 -1.41 -1.02 6.34
CA THR A 8 -1.93 0.35 6.33
C THR A 8 -2.09 0.90 7.75
N LYS A 9 -2.03 2.21 7.91
CA LYS A 9 -2.53 2.94 9.08
C LYS A 9 -3.77 3.69 8.67
N ILE A 10 -4.83 3.52 9.44
CA ILE A 10 -6.14 4.11 9.16
C ILE A 10 -6.46 5.09 10.27
N ASP A 11 -6.81 6.33 9.90
CA ASP A 11 -7.34 7.31 10.83
C ASP A 11 -8.72 6.86 11.34
N SER A 12 -8.85 6.78 12.66
CA SER A 12 -10.05 6.27 13.32
C SER A 12 -11.29 7.16 13.10
N ALA A 13 -11.10 8.46 12.86
CA ALA A 13 -12.19 9.40 12.68
C ALA A 13 -12.76 9.37 11.25
N SER A 14 -11.89 9.40 10.24
CA SER A 14 -12.31 9.47 8.83
C SER A 14 -12.36 8.12 8.11
N GLY A 15 -11.72 7.08 8.65
CA GLY A 15 -11.56 5.79 7.97
C GLY A 15 -10.56 5.81 6.81
N ASN A 16 -9.83 6.91 6.61
CA ASN A 16 -8.87 7.06 5.52
C ASN A 16 -7.51 6.45 5.87
N ILE A 17 -6.84 5.90 4.86
CA ILE A 17 -5.44 5.48 4.98
C ILE A 17 -4.55 6.74 5.07
N VAL A 18 -3.82 6.88 6.17
CA VAL A 18 -2.92 8.02 6.43
C VAL A 18 -1.44 7.68 6.26
N ALA A 19 -1.09 6.41 6.41
CA ALA A 19 0.25 5.92 6.12
C ALA A 19 0.22 4.46 5.68
N VAL A 20 1.28 4.04 5.00
CA VAL A 20 1.47 2.67 4.53
C VAL A 20 2.83 2.15 4.99
N ARG A 21 2.90 0.86 5.28
CA ARG A 21 4.18 0.20 5.61
C ARG A 21 4.79 -0.37 4.34
N THR A 22 5.93 0.20 3.94
CA THR A 22 6.53 -0.03 2.62
C THR A 22 7.98 -0.53 2.72
N CYS A 23 8.40 -1.26 1.69
CA CYS A 23 9.79 -1.67 1.47
C CYS A 23 10.11 -1.61 -0.02
N ALA A 24 11.35 -1.30 -0.38
CA ALA A 24 11.81 -1.45 -1.76
C ALA A 24 11.72 -2.93 -2.18
N LYS A 25 11.34 -3.20 -3.42
CA LYS A 25 11.28 -4.60 -3.91
C LYS A 25 12.68 -5.23 -3.86
N GLY A 26 12.81 -6.32 -3.10
CA GLY A 26 14.10 -6.99 -2.84
C GLY A 26 14.86 -6.47 -1.61
N GLY A 27 14.35 -5.43 -0.95
CA GLY A 27 14.83 -4.98 0.36
C GLY A 27 14.24 -5.80 1.52
N ASN A 28 14.83 -5.62 2.69
CA ASN A 28 14.42 -6.27 3.95
C ASN A 28 13.98 -5.27 5.03
N GLU A 29 14.08 -3.96 4.77
CA GLU A 29 13.72 -2.91 5.72
C GLU A 29 12.35 -2.32 5.41
N TRP A 30 11.48 -2.32 6.42
CA TRP A 30 10.10 -1.86 6.32
C TRP A 30 9.87 -0.58 7.09
N PHE A 31 9.37 0.45 6.42
CA PHE A 31 9.16 1.79 6.98
C PHE A 31 7.70 2.21 6.88
N TRP A 32 7.23 2.95 7.89
CA TRP A 32 5.97 3.68 7.79
C TRP A 32 6.20 4.96 7.00
N VAL A 33 5.36 5.20 6.01
CA VAL A 33 5.45 6.35 5.12
C VAL A 33 4.06 6.94 4.95
N GLU A 34 3.94 8.25 5.14
CA GLU A 34 2.67 8.96 4.98
C GLU A 34 2.17 8.93 3.54
N THR A 35 0.84 8.86 3.36
CA THR A 35 0.23 8.77 2.03
C THR A 35 0.56 9.97 1.15
N GLY A 36 0.68 11.17 1.72
CA GLY A 36 1.10 12.36 0.99
C GLY A 36 2.47 12.22 0.32
N PHE A 37 3.43 11.57 0.98
CA PHE A 37 4.75 11.32 0.39
C PHE A 37 4.69 10.23 -0.69
N ILE A 38 3.91 9.18 -0.48
CA ILE A 38 3.68 8.14 -1.49
C ILE A 38 3.06 8.72 -2.76
N VAL A 39 2.09 9.62 -2.62
CA VAL A 39 1.47 10.33 -3.76
C VAL A 39 2.52 11.09 -4.57
N GLN A 40 3.44 11.80 -3.91
CA GLN A 40 4.53 12.50 -4.60
C GLN A 40 5.44 11.53 -5.37
N LEU A 41 5.78 10.38 -4.78
CA LEU A 41 6.59 9.36 -5.44
C LEU A 41 5.88 8.73 -6.65
N ILE A 42 4.59 8.43 -6.53
CA ILE A 42 3.79 7.90 -7.66
C ILE A 42 3.76 8.93 -8.80
N LYS A 43 3.59 10.23 -8.51
CA LYS A 43 3.66 11.30 -9.50
C LYS A 43 5.03 11.39 -10.21
N GLN A 44 6.10 10.95 -9.55
CA GLN A 44 7.45 10.86 -10.12
C GLN A 44 7.70 9.55 -10.89
N GLY A 45 6.68 8.69 -11.04
CA GLY A 45 6.78 7.42 -11.77
C GLY A 45 7.25 6.24 -10.91
N VAL A 46 7.29 6.38 -9.58
CA VAL A 46 7.57 5.24 -8.69
C VAL A 46 6.34 4.34 -8.59
N VAL A 47 6.55 3.05 -8.78
CA VAL A 47 5.46 2.06 -8.75
C VAL A 47 5.34 1.46 -7.35
N PHE A 48 4.11 1.37 -6.85
CA PHE A 48 3.78 0.69 -5.61
C PHE A 48 2.80 -0.46 -5.90
N ASN A 49 3.02 -1.60 -5.26
CA ASN A 49 2.10 -2.72 -5.30
C ASN A 49 1.76 -3.17 -3.88
N THR A 50 0.57 -3.71 -3.67
CA THR A 50 0.26 -4.41 -2.44
C THR A 50 1.07 -5.70 -2.33
N PHE A 51 1.28 -6.18 -1.12
CA PHE A 51 2.02 -7.38 -0.81
C PHE A 51 1.36 -8.06 0.38
N ARG A 52 0.91 -9.30 0.22
CA ARG A 52 0.14 -9.99 1.26
C ARG A 52 0.59 -11.41 1.48
N GLU A 53 0.41 -11.88 2.70
CA GLU A 53 0.59 -13.28 3.04
C GLU A 53 -0.59 -14.10 2.49
N ILE A 54 -0.30 -15.17 1.75
CA ILE A 54 -1.27 -16.10 1.16
C ILE A 54 -1.23 -17.49 1.83
N GLY A 55 -0.36 -17.65 2.80
CA GLY A 55 -0.14 -18.87 3.58
C GLY A 55 1.13 -18.70 4.42
N LYS A 56 1.40 -19.64 5.33
CA LYS A 56 2.56 -19.55 6.23
C LYS A 56 3.85 -19.31 5.44
N ASP A 57 4.48 -18.15 5.66
CA ASP A 57 5.72 -17.70 5.02
C ASP A 57 5.63 -17.56 3.48
N ASN A 58 4.42 -17.61 2.91
CA ASN A 58 4.18 -17.45 1.49
C ASN A 58 3.54 -16.10 1.21
N TRP A 59 4.22 -15.29 0.42
CA TRP A 59 3.80 -13.93 0.11
C TRP A 59 3.52 -13.75 -1.38
N LYS A 60 2.55 -12.90 -1.68
CA LYS A 60 2.11 -12.59 -3.04
C LYS A 60 2.10 -11.08 -3.24
N ILE A 61 2.63 -10.64 -4.39
CA ILE A 61 2.44 -9.27 -4.90
C ILE A 61 1.01 -9.16 -5.45
N GLY A 62 0.26 -8.19 -4.94
CA GLY A 62 -1.12 -7.90 -5.36
C GLY A 62 -1.21 -6.73 -6.33
N ALA A 63 -2.31 -5.99 -6.24
CA ALA A 63 -2.65 -4.92 -7.16
C ALA A 63 -1.65 -3.76 -7.11
N GLN A 64 -1.51 -3.06 -8.24
CA GLN A 64 -0.80 -1.79 -8.29
C GLN A 64 -1.60 -0.73 -7.54
N VAL A 65 -0.91 0.16 -6.84
CA VAL A 65 -1.49 1.32 -6.16
C VAL A 65 -1.45 2.53 -7.09
N GLU A 66 -2.54 3.28 -7.11
CA GLU A 66 -2.68 4.52 -7.85
C GLU A 66 -3.25 5.64 -6.97
N ILE A 67 -3.13 6.87 -7.46
CA ILE A 67 -3.65 8.05 -6.78
C ILE A 67 -5.15 8.18 -7.08
N TYR A 68 -5.95 8.43 -6.05
CA TYR A 68 -7.36 8.75 -6.13
C TYR A 68 -7.62 10.14 -5.57
N ASP A 69 -8.45 10.93 -6.25
CA ASP A 69 -8.83 12.29 -5.83
C ASP A 69 -7.60 13.14 -5.43
N GLU A 70 -6.54 13.04 -6.26
CA GLU A 70 -5.26 13.75 -6.16
C GLU A 70 -4.39 13.55 -4.91
N LYS A 71 -4.95 12.98 -3.84
CA LYS A 71 -4.32 12.90 -2.50
C LYS A 71 -4.48 11.56 -1.79
N PHE A 72 -5.44 10.73 -2.19
CA PHE A 72 -5.66 9.43 -1.58
C PHE A 72 -5.00 8.33 -2.39
N LEU A 73 -4.83 7.16 -1.77
CA LEU A 73 -4.34 5.97 -2.43
C LEU A 73 -5.49 5.00 -2.62
N ARG A 74 -5.56 4.36 -3.77
CA ARG A 74 -6.40 3.19 -4.02
C ARG A 74 -5.63 2.16 -4.82
N THR A 75 -6.21 0.98 -5.01
CA THR A 75 -5.64 -0.01 -5.93
C THR A 75 -6.31 0.04 -7.29
N VAL A 76 -5.53 -0.24 -8.33
CA VAL A 76 -6.06 -0.50 -9.67
C VAL A 76 -6.89 -1.77 -9.58
N ALA A 77 -8.18 -1.67 -9.94
CA ALA A 77 -9.10 -2.80 -9.88
C ALA A 77 -8.55 -3.98 -10.71
N ASN A 78 -8.19 -5.07 -10.04
CA ASN A 78 -7.60 -6.26 -10.68
C ASN A 78 -8.46 -7.53 -10.52
N GLY A 79 -9.73 -7.38 -10.14
CA GLY A 79 -10.69 -8.48 -9.97
C GLY A 79 -10.45 -9.38 -8.75
N THR A 80 -9.45 -9.10 -7.90
CA THR A 80 -9.19 -9.87 -6.67
C THR A 80 -9.18 -8.93 -5.47
N GLU A 81 -10.30 -8.80 -4.75
CA GLU A 81 -10.45 -7.87 -3.61
C GLU A 81 -9.33 -8.01 -2.56
N LYS A 82 -8.84 -9.23 -2.33
CA LYS A 82 -7.76 -9.51 -1.37
C LYS A 82 -6.43 -8.86 -1.74
N ASP A 83 -6.24 -8.53 -3.02
CA ASP A 83 -5.03 -7.88 -3.53
C ASP A 83 -5.12 -6.35 -3.39
N ASN A 84 -6.21 -5.80 -2.84
CA ASN A 84 -6.42 -4.37 -2.66
C ASN A 84 -5.87 -3.83 -1.34
N LEU A 85 -5.65 -2.50 -1.26
CA LEU A 85 -5.12 -1.81 -0.08
C LEU A 85 -6.00 -2.00 1.16
N GLU A 86 -7.32 -2.00 0.97
CA GLU A 86 -8.34 -2.14 2.00
C GLU A 86 -8.34 -3.54 2.65
N SER A 87 -7.78 -4.54 1.95
CA SER A 87 -7.68 -5.92 2.41
C SER A 87 -6.38 -6.19 3.18
N LEU A 88 -5.44 -5.24 3.20
CA LEU A 88 -4.21 -5.39 3.97
C LEU A 88 -4.50 -5.25 5.46
N PRO A 89 -3.71 -5.90 6.34
CA PRO A 89 -3.79 -5.64 7.76
C PRO A 89 -3.63 -4.14 8.05
N SER A 90 -4.40 -3.64 9.01
CA SER A 90 -4.44 -2.21 9.33
C SER A 90 -4.25 -1.96 10.83
N ASP A 91 -3.51 -0.90 11.12
CA ASP A 91 -3.40 -0.34 12.47
C ASP A 91 -4.28 0.91 12.54
N LYS A 92 -5.15 1.00 13.56
CA LYS A 92 -5.94 2.21 13.82
C LYS A 92 -5.09 3.21 14.58
N VAL A 93 -5.13 4.46 14.14
CA VAL A 93 -4.46 5.60 14.80
C VAL A 93 -5.45 6.73 15.05
#